data_AF-A0A8T4YZN2-F1
#
_entry.id   AF-A0A8T4YZN2-F1
#
_cell.length_a   1.000
_cell.length_b   1.000
_cell.length_c   1.000
_cell.angle_alpha   90.00
_cell.angle_beta   90.00
_cell.angle_gamma   90.00
#
_symmetry.space_group_name_H-M   'P 1'
#
loop_
_entity.id
_entity.type
_entity.pdbx_description
1 polymer ?
#
loop_
_entity_poly.entity_id
_entity_poly.type
_entity_poly.pdbx_seq_one_letter_code
_entity_poly.pdbx_strand_id
1 'polypeptide(L)'
;MVDPSLKEEVQRWLTALNNDPIFKILLKNSNLTKVQAETFLIDILAEKIVDKKMTYEDKAKLRSLKSGVSRGSFNRTLAQARKNVIRSIYTVILLGYLGVFEDPRLDIYIEIANKIRAYSERYREIWEKGQIDEDQVKVLQTLQSEIEKSLLTLSKPKSLSKKL
;
A
#
# COMPACT_ATOMS: atom_id res chain seq x y z
N MET A 1 23.96 -2.06 -16.14
CA MET A 1 23.80 -0.84 -15.33
C MET A 1 22.33 -0.48 -15.33
N VAL A 2 21.75 -0.10 -14.17
CA VAL A 2 20.37 0.39 -14.09
C VAL A 2 20.32 1.76 -14.78
N ASP A 3 19.36 1.96 -15.67
CA ASP A 3 19.11 3.25 -16.30
C ASP A 3 18.84 4.32 -15.22
N PRO A 4 19.63 5.41 -15.17
CA PRO A 4 19.40 6.51 -14.23
C PRO A 4 17.96 7.06 -14.27
N SER A 5 17.35 7.11 -15.47
CA SER A 5 15.98 7.60 -15.65
C SER A 5 14.95 6.73 -14.92
N LEU A 6 15.11 5.41 -15.00
CA LEU A 6 14.27 4.44 -14.30
C LEU A 6 14.39 4.56 -12.78
N LYS A 7 15.62 4.70 -12.28
CA LYS A 7 15.86 4.85 -10.85
C LYS A 7 15.14 6.08 -10.31
N GLU A 8 15.23 7.20 -11.03
CA GLU A 8 14.52 8.43 -10.67
C GLU A 8 13.01 8.25 -10.72
N GLU A 9 12.47 7.57 -11.73
CA GLU A 9 11.03 7.31 -11.84
C GLU A 9 10.50 6.47 -10.66
N VAL A 10 11.16 5.36 -10.35
CA VAL A 10 10.79 4.50 -9.21
C VAL A 10 10.90 5.25 -7.90
N GLN A 11 11.96 6.04 -7.70
CA GLN A 11 12.13 6.84 -6.49
C GLN A 11 11.10 7.97 -6.38
N ARG A 12 10.72 8.63 -7.48
CA ARG A 12 9.64 9.62 -7.51
C ARG A 12 8.30 8.98 -7.13
N TRP A 13 7.99 7.83 -7.71
CA TRP A 13 6.77 7.08 -7.39
C TRP A 13 6.73 6.66 -5.91
N LEU A 14 7.82 6.11 -5.37
CA LEU A 14 7.93 5.77 -3.95
C LEU A 14 7.79 7.00 -3.04
N THR A 15 8.30 8.15 -3.47
CA THR A 15 8.18 9.40 -2.72
C THR A 15 6.74 9.91 -2.73
N ALA A 16 6.06 9.86 -3.87
CA ALA A 16 4.64 10.22 -3.99
C ALA A 16 3.77 9.31 -3.09
N LEU A 17 3.99 8.00 -3.14
CA LEU A 17 3.28 7.05 -2.28
C LEU A 17 3.53 7.30 -0.79
N ASN A 18 4.76 7.64 -0.43
CA ASN A 18 5.09 8.01 0.95
C ASN A 18 4.47 9.33 1.40
N ASN A 19 3.93 10.14 0.49
CA ASN A 19 3.20 11.36 0.82
C ASN A 19 1.68 11.14 0.91
N ASP A 20 1.15 10.08 0.31
CA ASP A 20 -0.26 9.69 0.39
C ASP A 20 -0.69 9.40 1.85
N PRO A 21 -1.66 10.18 2.40
CA PRO A 21 -2.21 9.96 3.73
C PRO A 21 -2.81 8.57 3.96
N ILE A 22 -3.52 8.01 2.97
CA ILE A 22 -4.15 6.69 3.08
C ILE A 22 -3.06 5.63 3.19
N PHE A 23 -2.04 5.69 2.32
CA PHE A 23 -0.89 4.79 2.40
C PHE A 23 -0.18 4.88 3.76
N LYS A 24 0.05 6.07 4.30
CA LYS A 24 0.67 6.26 5.63
C LYS A 24 -0.11 5.58 6.74
N ILE A 25 -1.44 5.75 6.77
CA ILE A 25 -2.30 5.15 7.80
C ILE A 25 -2.31 3.63 7.66
N LEU A 26 -2.46 3.11 6.44
CA LEU A 26 -2.45 1.66 6.18
C LEU A 26 -1.11 1.04 6.58
N LEU A 27 0.01 1.63 6.15
CA LEU A 27 1.34 1.13 6.46
C LEU A 27 1.59 1.09 7.97
N LYS A 28 1.24 2.16 8.69
CA LYS A 28 1.41 2.26 10.16
C LYS A 28 0.65 1.18 10.92
N ASN A 29 -0.50 0.73 10.41
CA ASN A 29 -1.36 -0.26 11.05
C ASN A 29 -1.23 -1.67 10.44
N SER A 30 -0.26 -1.86 9.54
CA SER A 30 0.02 -3.15 8.90
C SER A 30 1.16 -3.91 9.59
N ASN A 31 1.40 -5.15 9.14
CA ASN A 31 2.56 -5.95 9.56
C ASN A 31 3.85 -5.62 8.77
N LEU A 32 3.88 -4.54 7.99
CA LEU A 32 5.04 -4.16 7.18
C LEU A 32 5.69 -2.87 7.71
N THR A 33 7.01 -2.86 7.78
CA THR A 33 7.77 -1.61 7.96
C THR A 33 7.85 -0.84 6.65
N LYS A 34 8.15 0.47 6.70
CA LYS A 34 8.39 1.29 5.51
C LYS A 34 9.42 0.67 4.56
N VAL A 35 10.51 0.16 5.12
CA VAL A 35 11.59 -0.48 4.36
C VAL A 35 11.12 -1.79 3.71
N GLN A 36 10.31 -2.59 4.41
CA GLN A 36 9.72 -3.81 3.86
C GLN A 36 8.73 -3.51 2.74
N ALA A 37 7.82 -2.57 2.94
CA ALA A 37 6.82 -2.17 1.95
C ALA A 37 7.48 -1.65 0.66
N GLU A 38 8.42 -0.71 0.78
CA GLU A 38 9.15 -0.20 -0.39
C GLU A 38 9.93 -1.30 -1.12
N THR A 39 10.58 -2.21 -0.39
CA THR A 39 11.32 -3.34 -1.00
C THR A 39 10.39 -4.28 -1.76
N PHE A 40 9.23 -4.57 -1.18
CA PHE A 40 8.21 -5.42 -1.77
C PHE A 40 7.61 -4.78 -3.03
N LEU A 41 7.33 -3.47 -2.99
CA LEU A 41 6.80 -2.72 -4.13
C LEU A 41 7.80 -2.66 -5.29
N ILE A 42 9.09 -2.43 -5.02
CA ILE A 42 10.14 -2.50 -6.04
C ILE A 42 10.14 -3.88 -6.70
N ASP A 43 10.04 -4.96 -5.92
CA ASP A 43 10.04 -6.33 -6.46
C ASP A 43 8.87 -6.60 -7.42
N ILE A 44 7.69 -6.08 -7.10
CA ILE A 44 6.44 -6.27 -7.86
C ILE A 44 6.33 -5.35 -9.09
N LEU A 45 6.79 -4.11 -8.96
CA LEU A 45 6.48 -3.06 -9.93
C LEU A 45 7.65 -2.74 -10.87
N ALA A 46 8.90 -2.90 -10.43
CA ALA A 46 10.05 -2.50 -11.25
C ALA A 46 10.07 -3.23 -12.61
N GLU A 47 9.73 -4.53 -12.64
CA GLU A 47 9.67 -5.27 -13.90
C GLU A 47 8.48 -4.86 -14.78
N LYS A 48 7.37 -4.44 -14.17
CA LYS A 48 6.18 -3.94 -14.91
C LYS A 48 6.44 -2.57 -15.53
N ILE A 49 7.20 -1.71 -14.86
CA ILE A 49 7.56 -0.38 -15.35
C ILE A 49 8.53 -0.48 -16.53
N VAL A 50 9.49 -1.43 -16.47
CA VAL A 50 10.56 -1.56 -17.47
C VAL A 50 10.17 -2.48 -18.63
N ASP A 51 9.04 -3.19 -18.51
CA ASP A 51 8.61 -4.26 -19.42
C ASP A 51 9.73 -5.29 -19.69
N LYS A 52 10.60 -5.52 -18.69
CA LYS A 52 11.75 -6.43 -18.75
C LYS A 52 12.01 -7.04 -17.38
N LYS A 53 12.56 -8.25 -17.38
CA LYS A 53 13.05 -8.90 -16.17
C LYS A 53 14.24 -8.14 -15.60
N MET A 54 14.28 -7.98 -14.28
CA MET A 54 15.37 -7.31 -13.58
C MET A 54 16.04 -8.27 -12.61
N THR A 55 17.37 -8.17 -12.49
CA THR A 55 18.09 -8.92 -11.47
C THR A 55 17.81 -8.34 -10.08
N TYR A 56 17.94 -9.16 -9.04
CA TYR A 56 17.84 -8.67 -7.65
C TYR A 56 18.91 -7.64 -7.29
N GLU A 57 20.05 -7.67 -7.98
CA GLU A 57 21.08 -6.65 -7.81
C GLU A 57 20.62 -5.29 -8.36
N ASP A 58 19.97 -5.29 -9.51
CA ASP A 58 19.42 -4.07 -10.12
C ASP A 58 18.23 -3.54 -9.31
N LYS A 59 17.35 -4.42 -8.83
CA LYS A 59 16.26 -4.04 -7.91
C LYS A 59 16.80 -3.42 -6.61
N ALA A 60 17.91 -3.93 -6.08
CA ALA A 60 18.54 -3.38 -4.87
C ALA A 60 19.05 -1.94 -5.07
N LYS A 61 19.43 -1.57 -6.28
CA LYS A 61 19.87 -0.20 -6.65
C LYS A 61 18.71 0.81 -6.73
N LEU A 62 17.47 0.33 -6.84
CA LEU A 62 16.25 1.16 -6.91
C LEU A 62 15.74 1.63 -5.54
N ARG A 63 16.25 1.06 -4.44
CA ARG A 63 15.93 1.53 -3.08
C ARG A 63 16.19 3.03 -2.94
N SER A 64 15.39 3.72 -2.13
CA SER A 64 15.40 5.19 -1.95
C SER A 64 16.71 5.75 -1.37
N LEU A 65 17.62 4.89 -0.89
CA LEU A 65 18.96 5.31 -0.51
C LEU A 65 19.74 5.76 -1.75
N LYS A 66 20.51 6.85 -1.66
CA LYS A 66 21.23 7.45 -2.80
C LYS A 66 22.08 6.42 -3.56
N SER A 67 22.74 5.51 -2.85
CA SER A 67 23.53 4.41 -3.42
C SER A 67 22.78 3.08 -3.57
N GLY A 68 21.50 3.02 -3.23
CA GLY A 68 20.74 1.77 -3.11
C GLY A 68 21.18 0.95 -1.89
N VAL A 69 20.97 -0.37 -1.94
CA VAL A 69 21.44 -1.32 -0.92
C VAL A 69 22.15 -2.50 -1.58
N SER A 70 22.87 -3.30 -0.79
CA SER A 70 23.44 -4.55 -1.30
C SER A 70 22.34 -5.57 -1.64
N ARG A 71 22.63 -6.46 -2.60
CA ARG A 71 21.74 -7.58 -2.96
C ARG A 71 21.33 -8.43 -1.73
N GLY A 72 22.28 -8.69 -0.82
CA GLY A 72 22.02 -9.44 0.40
C GLY A 72 21.07 -8.71 1.36
N SER A 73 21.23 -7.40 1.52
CA SER A 73 20.32 -6.58 2.32
C SER A 73 18.91 -6.56 1.73
N PHE A 74 18.81 -6.33 0.42
CA PHE A 74 17.53 -6.33 -0.30
C PHE A 74 16.80 -7.67 -0.14
N ASN A 75 17.48 -8.79 -0.38
CA ASN A 75 16.88 -10.12 -0.32
C ASN A 75 16.41 -10.49 1.10
N ARG A 76 17.16 -10.11 2.15
CA ARG A 76 16.72 -10.33 3.54
C ARG A 76 15.45 -9.55 3.85
N THR A 77 15.40 -8.27 3.48
CA THR A 77 14.22 -7.44 3.68
C THR A 77 13.03 -7.94 2.87
N LEU A 78 13.23 -8.36 1.62
CA LEU A 78 12.18 -8.93 0.78
C LEU A 78 11.61 -10.23 1.36
N ALA A 79 12.48 -11.11 1.86
CA ALA A 79 12.05 -12.34 2.52
C ALA A 79 11.20 -12.05 3.79
N GLN A 80 11.61 -11.06 4.59
CA GLN A 80 10.82 -10.61 5.74
C GLN A 80 9.46 -10.03 5.34
N ALA A 81 9.44 -9.17 4.31
CA ALA A 81 8.20 -8.59 3.79
C ALA A 81 7.22 -9.69 3.32
N ARG A 82 7.70 -10.64 2.50
CA ARG A 82 6.91 -11.79 2.02
C ARG A 82 6.39 -12.64 3.18
N LYS A 83 7.23 -12.94 4.18
CA LYS A 83 6.82 -13.69 5.37
C LYS A 83 5.70 -12.99 6.14
N ASN A 84 5.78 -11.67 6.29
CA ASN A 84 4.74 -10.90 6.98
C ASN A 84 3.44 -10.85 6.18
N VAL A 85 3.51 -10.66 4.85
CA VAL A 85 2.33 -10.72 3.97
C VAL A 85 1.64 -12.07 4.04
N ILE A 86 2.40 -13.17 3.93
CA ILE A 86 1.85 -14.53 4.03
C ILE A 86 1.16 -14.74 5.38
N ARG A 87 1.79 -14.33 6.48
CA ARG A 87 1.19 -14.42 7.82
C ARG A 87 -0.11 -13.63 7.92
N SER A 88 -0.15 -12.39 7.44
CA SER A 88 -1.36 -11.57 7.45
C SER A 88 -2.50 -12.22 6.64
N ILE A 89 -2.18 -12.79 5.46
CA ILE A 89 -3.17 -13.53 4.65
C ILE A 89 -3.69 -14.75 5.40
N TYR A 90 -2.80 -15.55 6.01
CA TYR A 90 -3.19 -16.71 6.80
C TYR A 90 -4.00 -16.33 8.04
N THR A 91 -3.75 -15.16 8.65
CA THR A 91 -4.59 -14.62 9.72
C THR A 91 -6.01 -14.35 9.21
N VAL A 92 -6.16 -13.71 8.05
CA VAL A 92 -7.49 -13.47 7.44
C VAL A 92 -8.21 -14.80 7.17
N ILE A 93 -7.51 -15.78 6.57
CA ILE A 93 -8.07 -17.12 6.32
C ILE A 93 -8.49 -17.80 7.63
N LEU A 94 -7.65 -17.74 8.66
CA LEU A 94 -7.94 -18.33 9.97
C LEU A 94 -9.18 -17.70 10.61
N LEU A 95 -9.34 -16.37 10.54
CA LEU A 95 -10.53 -15.70 11.04
C LEU A 95 -11.80 -16.16 10.30
N GLY A 96 -11.72 -16.32 8.98
CA GLY A 96 -12.82 -16.89 8.19
C GLY A 96 -13.15 -18.33 8.59
N TYR A 97 -12.14 -19.18 8.78
CA TYR A 97 -12.32 -20.56 9.24
C TYR A 97 -12.97 -20.65 10.63
N LEU A 98 -12.67 -19.69 11.52
CA LEU A 98 -13.26 -19.62 12.85
C LEU A 98 -14.67 -19.00 12.88
N GLY A 99 -15.25 -18.66 11.72
CA GLY A 99 -16.58 -18.03 11.60
C GLY A 99 -16.60 -16.56 12.04
N VAL A 100 -15.44 -15.93 12.25
CA VAL A 100 -15.35 -14.57 12.82
C VAL A 100 -15.91 -13.52 11.86
N PHE A 101 -15.85 -13.75 10.54
CA PHE A 101 -16.42 -12.85 9.54
C PHE A 101 -17.95 -12.86 9.47
N GLU A 102 -18.65 -13.78 10.15
CA GLU A 102 -20.11 -13.73 10.29
C GLU A 102 -20.55 -12.64 11.28
N ASP A 103 -19.61 -12.05 12.02
CA ASP A 103 -19.87 -10.95 12.93
C ASP A 103 -20.01 -9.62 12.17
N PRO A 104 -21.16 -8.93 12.25
CA PRO A 104 -21.37 -7.65 11.57
C PRO A 104 -20.38 -6.55 11.96
N ARG A 105 -19.68 -6.70 13.09
CA ARG A 105 -18.59 -5.79 13.50
C ARG A 105 -17.41 -5.82 12.54
N LEU A 106 -17.30 -6.84 11.68
CA LEU A 106 -16.25 -6.93 10.66
C LEU A 106 -16.63 -6.37 9.30
N ASP A 107 -17.93 -6.18 9.03
CA ASP A 107 -18.43 -5.60 7.78
C ASP A 107 -17.82 -4.22 7.52
N ILE A 108 -17.59 -3.43 8.58
CA ILE A 108 -16.98 -2.09 8.51
C ILE A 108 -15.55 -2.12 7.93
N TYR A 109 -14.81 -3.22 8.10
CA TYR A 109 -13.47 -3.39 7.52
C TYR A 109 -13.54 -3.73 6.02
N ILE A 110 -14.59 -4.43 5.59
CA ILE A 110 -14.84 -4.70 4.17
C ILE A 110 -15.36 -3.44 3.48
N GLU A 111 -16.28 -2.71 4.13
CA GLU A 111 -16.83 -1.45 3.62
C GLU A 111 -15.74 -0.42 3.37
N ILE A 112 -14.80 -0.25 4.32
CA ILE A 112 -13.70 0.69 4.12
C ILE A 112 -12.74 0.25 3.02
N ALA A 113 -12.51 -1.06 2.86
CA ALA A 113 -11.69 -1.57 1.76
C ALA A 113 -12.34 -1.26 0.40
N ASN A 114 -13.66 -1.38 0.30
CA ASN A 114 -14.42 -1.01 -0.89
C ASN A 114 -14.39 0.51 -1.14
N LYS A 115 -14.50 1.34 -0.09
CA LYS A 115 -14.34 2.80 -0.19
C LYS A 115 -12.98 3.21 -0.72
N ILE A 116 -11.90 2.59 -0.23
CA ILE A 116 -10.53 2.83 -0.71
C ILE A 116 -10.39 2.45 -2.19
N ARG A 117 -10.99 1.33 -2.61
CA ARG A 117 -10.99 0.91 -4.02
C ARG A 117 -11.73 1.93 -4.89
N ALA A 118 -12.94 2.33 -4.51
CA ALA A 118 -13.73 3.31 -5.25
C ALA A 118 -13.02 4.68 -5.34
N TYR A 119 -12.35 5.11 -4.27
CA TYR A 119 -11.50 6.31 -4.30
C TYR A 119 -10.36 6.18 -5.32
N SER A 120 -9.69 5.02 -5.35
CA SER A 120 -8.57 4.76 -6.27
C SER A 120 -9.01 4.73 -7.73
N GLU A 121 -10.18 4.16 -8.02
CA GLU A 121 -10.78 4.13 -9.36
C GLU A 121 -11.16 5.54 -9.84
N ARG A 122 -11.85 6.33 -9.01
CA ARG A 122 -12.20 7.72 -9.33
C ARG A 122 -10.98 8.60 -9.55
N TYR A 123 -9.97 8.47 -8.69
CA TYR A 123 -8.71 9.21 -8.86
C TYR A 123 -8.05 8.90 -10.20
N ARG A 124 -8.03 7.61 -10.59
CA ARG A 124 -7.49 7.17 -11.87
C ARG A 124 -8.28 7.73 -13.06
N GLU A 125 -9.61 7.71 -13.02
CA GLU A 125 -10.44 8.26 -14.09
C GLU A 125 -10.21 9.76 -14.29
N ILE A 126 -10.10 10.52 -13.21
CA ILE A 126 -9.84 11.96 -13.25
C ILE A 126 -8.46 12.24 -13.85
N TRP A 127 -7.46 11.44 -13.47
CA TRP A 127 -6.12 11.53 -14.03
C TRP A 127 -6.08 11.21 -15.54
N GLU A 128 -6.77 10.14 -15.97
CA GLU A 128 -6.80 9.71 -17.38
C GLU A 128 -7.58 10.67 -18.29
N LYS A 129 -8.64 11.32 -17.78
CA LYS A 129 -9.45 12.27 -18.55
C LYS A 129 -8.79 13.65 -18.70
N GLY A 130 -7.79 13.98 -17.89
CA GLY A 130 -7.04 15.25 -17.96
C GLY A 130 -7.88 16.52 -17.69
N GLN A 131 -9.15 16.37 -17.35
CA GLN A 131 -10.09 17.43 -17.02
C GLN A 131 -10.37 17.36 -15.52
N ILE A 132 -9.65 18.19 -14.77
CA ILE A 132 -9.85 18.36 -13.34
C ILE A 132 -10.66 19.65 -13.17
N ASP A 133 -11.94 19.53 -12.83
CA ASP A 133 -12.72 20.67 -12.35
C ASP A 133 -12.63 20.78 -10.82
N GLU A 134 -12.99 21.95 -10.29
CA GLU A 134 -12.90 22.26 -8.86
C GLU A 134 -13.82 21.38 -8.00
N ASP A 135 -14.96 20.95 -8.56
CA ASP A 135 -15.93 20.12 -7.87
C ASP A 135 -15.43 18.68 -7.73
N GLN A 136 -14.79 18.13 -8.77
CA GLN A 136 -14.13 16.82 -8.71
C GLN A 136 -13.04 16.81 -7.63
N VAL A 137 -12.24 17.88 -7.53
CA VAL A 137 -11.20 18.00 -6.49
C VAL A 137 -11.82 18.02 -5.10
N LYS A 138 -12.88 18.81 -4.89
CA LYS A 138 -13.58 18.87 -3.60
C LYS A 138 -14.15 17.51 -3.21
N VAL A 139 -14.82 16.82 -4.14
CA VAL A 139 -15.38 15.48 -3.91
C VAL A 139 -14.29 14.48 -3.53
N LEU A 140 -13.14 14.50 -4.21
CA LEU A 140 -12.01 13.63 -3.88
C LEU A 140 -11.44 13.92 -2.49
N GLN A 141 -11.29 15.19 -2.12
CA GLN A 141 -10.79 15.59 -0.80
C GLN A 141 -11.76 15.17 0.33
N THR A 142 -13.06 15.33 0.12
CA THR A 142 -14.07 14.87 1.08
C THR A 142 -13.99 13.36 1.27
N LEU A 143 -13.97 12.61 0.17
CA LEU A 143 -13.87 11.14 0.21
C LEU A 143 -12.59 10.66 0.89
N GLN A 144 -11.46 11.30 0.59
CA GLN A 144 -10.18 11.02 1.26
C GLN A 144 -10.28 11.25 2.77
N SER A 145 -10.82 12.40 3.20
CA SER A 145 -10.99 12.73 4.63
C SER A 145 -11.87 11.73 5.37
N GLU A 146 -12.95 11.27 4.74
CA GLU A 146 -13.82 10.23 5.29
C GLU A 146 -13.08 8.90 5.47
N ILE A 147 -12.34 8.46 4.45
CA ILE A 147 -11.53 7.23 4.52
C ILE A 147 -10.51 7.32 5.66
N GLU A 148 -9.79 8.44 5.77
CA GLU A 148 -8.80 8.66 6.83
C GLU A 148 -9.43 8.54 8.23
N LYS A 149 -10.56 9.22 8.46
CA LYS A 149 -11.27 9.18 9.74
C LYS A 149 -11.74 7.77 10.09
N SER A 150 -12.29 7.04 9.12
CA SER A 150 -12.72 5.66 9.33
C SER A 150 -11.53 4.74 9.63
N LEU A 151 -10.42 4.86 8.90
CA LEU A 151 -9.21 4.06 9.14
C LEU A 151 -8.65 4.29 10.55
N LEU A 152 -8.56 5.56 10.99
CA LEU A 152 -8.08 5.92 12.33
C LEU A 152 -8.99 5.42 13.46
N THR A 153 -10.29 5.27 13.17
CA THR A 153 -11.25 4.71 14.12
C THR A 153 -11.08 3.20 14.23
N LEU A 154 -10.99 2.51 13.08
CA LEU A 154 -10.86 1.06 12.97
C LEU A 154 -9.51 0.52 13.45
N SER A 155 -8.48 1.36 13.47
CA SER A 155 -7.15 0.96 13.94
C SER A 155 -7.05 0.78 15.47
N LYS A 156 -8.08 1.17 16.22
CA LYS A 156 -8.08 1.08 17.69
C LYS A 156 -8.65 -0.28 18.13
N PRO A 157 -8.03 -1.02 19.06
CA PRO A 157 -8.56 -2.32 19.52
C PRO A 157 -10.01 -2.29 20.02
N LYS A 158 -10.44 -1.14 20.56
CA LYS A 158 -11.82 -0.92 21.03
C LYS A 158 -12.88 -1.04 19.93
N SER A 159 -12.50 -0.92 18.65
CA SER A 159 -13.41 -1.12 17.52
C SER A 159 -13.97 -2.54 17.47
N LEU A 160 -13.17 -3.54 17.89
CA LEU A 160 -13.58 -4.95 17.97
C LEU A 160 -14.28 -5.30 19.29
N SER A 161 -14.25 -4.43 20.29
CA SER A 161 -14.73 -4.72 21.64
C SER A 161 -16.07 -4.09 22.00
N LYS A 162 -16.73 -3.34 21.09
CA LYS A 162 -18.06 -2.79 21.40
C LYS A 162 -19.04 -3.96 21.62
N LYS A 163 -19.42 -4.16 22.88
CA LYS A 163 -20.69 -4.79 23.26
C LYS A 163 -21.81 -3.88 22.74
N LEU A 164 -22.82 -4.49 22.12
CA LEU A 164 -24.15 -3.89 22.01
C LEU A 164 -24.69 -3.60 23.42
#